data_AF-A0A2U2ZJX3-F1
#
_entry.id   AF-A0A2U2ZJX3-F1
#
_cell.length_a   1.000
_cell.length_b   1.000
_cell.length_c   1.000
_cell.angle_alpha   90.00
_cell.angle_beta   90.00
_cell.angle_gamma   90.00
#
_symmetry.space_group_name_H-M   'P 1'
#
loop_
_entity.id
_entity.type
_entity.pdbx_description
1 polymer ?
#
loop_
_entity_poly.entity_id
_entity_poly.type
_entity_poly.pdbx_seq_one_letter_code
_entity_poly.pdbx_strand_id
1 'polypeptide(L)'
;IGAAINTGNVGRGDTVAVIGCGGVGDAAIAGSNLAGAARIIAVDIDDRKLETAQKLGATHTVNSRESDPVEAIRELTGGFGADVV
;
A
#
# COMPACT_ATOMS: atom_id res chain seq x y z
N ILE A 1 0.96 11.91 2.80
CA ILE A 1 1.60 11.79 4.13
C ILE A 1 0.58 12.06 5.23
N GLY A 2 -0.01 13.26 5.28
CA GLY A 2 -0.99 13.62 6.31
C GLY A 2 -2.20 12.66 6.41
N ALA A 3 -2.78 12.22 5.28
CA ALA A 3 -3.93 11.31 5.31
C ALA A 3 -3.59 9.93 5.91
N ALA A 4 -2.43 9.33 5.59
CA ALA A 4 -2.03 8.04 6.14
C ALA A 4 -1.85 8.09 7.67
N ILE A 5 -1.23 9.16 8.17
CA ILE A 5 -0.91 9.28 9.60
C ILE A 5 -2.11 9.80 10.40
N ASN A 6 -2.82 10.82 9.91
CA ASN A 6 -3.85 11.52 10.68
C ASN A 6 -5.26 10.94 10.47
N THR A 7 -5.54 10.35 9.31
CA THR A 7 -6.88 9.80 8.99
C THR A 7 -6.85 8.27 8.98
N GLY A 8 -5.84 7.68 8.35
CA GLY A 8 -5.62 6.23 8.36
C GLY A 8 -5.06 5.70 9.67
N ASN A 9 -4.56 6.58 10.55
CA ASN A 9 -3.96 6.24 11.84
C ASN A 9 -2.91 5.13 11.75
N VAL A 10 -2.13 5.13 10.66
CA VAL A 10 -1.10 4.11 10.41
C VAL A 10 -0.04 4.17 11.51
N GLY A 11 0.25 3.00 12.09
CA GLY A 11 1.23 2.81 13.15
C GLY A 11 2.29 1.77 12.80
N ARG A 12 3.19 1.56 13.77
CA ARG A 12 4.22 0.55 13.66
C ARG A 12 3.61 -0.85 13.64
N GLY A 13 4.00 -1.65 12.66
CA GLY A 13 3.55 -3.04 12.53
C GLY A 13 2.35 -3.22 11.61
N ASP A 14 1.66 -2.15 11.23
CA ASP A 14 0.46 -2.23 10.41
C ASP A 14 0.77 -2.77 9.01
N THR A 15 -0.19 -3.52 8.48
CA THR A 15 -0.33 -3.79 7.06
C THR A 15 -1.26 -2.76 6.43
N VAL A 16 -0.73 -1.98 5.50
CA VAL A 16 -1.47 -0.96 4.75
C VAL A 16 -1.66 -1.42 3.31
N ALA A 17 -2.87 -1.38 2.78
CA ALA A 17 -3.13 -1.46 1.35
C ALA A 17 -3.36 -0.04 0.82
N VAL A 18 -2.78 0.32 -0.33
CA VAL A 18 -3.03 1.61 -0.97
C VAL A 18 -3.57 1.35 -2.37
N ILE A 19 -4.82 1.75 -2.61
CA ILE A 19 -5.49 1.57 -3.89
C ILE A 19 -5.33 2.83 -4.74
N GLY A 20 -4.53 2.72 -5.81
CA GLY A 20 -4.17 3.78 -6.73
C GLY A 20 -2.87 4.48 -6.35
N CYS A 21 -1.87 4.42 -7.24
CA CYS A 21 -0.53 4.97 -7.08
C CYS A 21 -0.35 6.25 -7.89
N GLY A 22 -1.27 7.20 -7.70
CA GLY A 22 -1.09 8.60 -8.14
C GLY A 22 -0.49 9.45 -7.04
N GLY A 23 -0.33 10.76 -7.24
CA GLY A 23 0.34 11.64 -6.26
C GLY A 23 -0.23 11.58 -4.83
N VAL A 24 -1.52 11.31 -4.65
CA VAL A 24 -2.13 11.11 -3.32
C VAL A 24 -1.75 9.76 -2.72
N GLY A 25 -1.85 8.68 -3.50
CA GLY A 25 -1.49 7.33 -3.08
C GLY A 25 0.00 7.21 -2.77
N ASP A 26 0.85 7.76 -3.62
CA ASP A 26 2.30 7.86 -3.41
C ASP A 26 2.64 8.59 -2.10
N ALA A 27 1.93 9.69 -1.82
CA ALA A 27 2.09 10.39 -0.55
C ALA A 27 1.58 9.54 0.63
N ALA A 28 0.55 8.70 0.46
CA ALA A 28 0.07 7.79 1.49
C ALA A 28 1.07 6.65 1.75
N ILE A 29 1.66 6.08 0.71
CA ILE A 29 2.72 5.07 0.78
C ILE A 29 3.93 5.62 1.54
N ALA A 30 4.45 6.78 1.12
CA ALA A 30 5.58 7.41 1.79
C ALA A 30 5.28 7.75 3.26
N GLY A 31 4.04 8.20 3.54
CA GLY A 31 3.59 8.47 4.91
C GLY A 31 3.49 7.20 5.77
N SER A 32 2.99 6.11 5.21
CA SER A 32 2.87 4.82 5.89
C SER A 32 4.23 4.22 6.21
N ASN A 33 5.17 4.34 5.28
CA ASN A 33 6.56 3.91 5.49
C ASN A 33 7.22 4.74 6.61
N LEU A 34 7.03 6.06 6.60
CA LEU A 34 7.53 6.94 7.66
C LEU A 34 6.90 6.64 9.03
N ALA A 35 5.63 6.26 9.07
CA ALA A 35 4.93 5.83 10.28
C ALA A 35 5.40 4.47 10.83
N GLY A 36 6.13 3.70 10.03
CA GLY A 36 6.70 2.40 10.41
C GLY A 36 5.79 1.21 10.16
N ALA A 37 4.86 1.32 9.20
CA ALA A 37 4.09 0.17 8.73
C ALA A 37 5.04 -0.99 8.35
N ALA A 38 4.70 -2.22 8.75
CA ALA A 38 5.52 -3.38 8.44
C ALA A 38 5.33 -3.84 7.00
N ARG A 39 4.12 -3.66 6.46
CA ARG A 39 3.79 -4.05 5.09
C ARG A 39 2.96 -2.95 4.42
N ILE A 40 3.35 -2.57 3.21
CA ILE A 40 2.64 -1.58 2.40
C ILE A 40 2.43 -2.20 1.02
N ILE A 41 1.17 -2.51 0.70
CA ILE A 41 0.77 -3.17 -0.55
C ILE A 41 0.17 -2.11 -1.47
N ALA A 42 0.92 -1.75 -2.50
CA ALA A 42 0.49 -0.78 -3.50
C ALA A 42 -0.29 -1.49 -4.62
N VAL A 43 -1.49 -1.00 -4.93
CA VAL A 43 -2.34 -1.55 -5.99
C VAL A 43 -2.58 -0.50 -7.05
N ASP A 44 -2.24 -0.80 -8.31
CA ASP A 44 -2.57 0.04 -9.46
C ASP A 44 -2.77 -0.85 -10.69
N ILE A 45 -3.02 -0.26 -11.85
CA ILE A 45 -3.13 -0.92 -13.15
C ILE A 45 -1.91 -0.65 -14.05
N ASP A 46 -1.04 0.29 -13.68
CA ASP A 46 0.13 0.72 -14.44
C ASP A 46 1.42 0.38 -13.68
N ASP A 47 2.22 -0.51 -14.24
CA ASP A 47 3.46 -0.99 -13.62
C ASP A 47 4.48 0.12 -13.35
N ARG A 48 4.46 1.20 -14.15
CA ARG A 48 5.37 2.34 -13.94
C ARG A 48 5.05 3.08 -12.64
N LYS A 49 3.77 3.13 -12.28
CA LYS A 49 3.35 3.70 -11.01
C LYS A 49 3.68 2.77 -9.85
N LEU A 50 3.53 1.46 -10.04
CA LEU A 50 3.93 0.46 -9.05
C LEU A 50 5.44 0.50 -8.77
N GLU A 51 6.27 0.68 -9.80
CA GLU A 51 7.72 0.86 -9.64
C GLU A 51 8.05 2.14 -8.84
N THR A 52 7.30 3.23 -9.09
CA THR A 52 7.42 4.47 -8.32
C THR A 52 7.00 4.27 -6.86
N ALA A 53 5.87 3.61 -6.63
CA ALA A 53 5.38 3.25 -5.31
C ALA A 53 6.42 2.46 -4.50
N GLN A 54 7.11 1.49 -5.11
CA GLN A 54 8.19 0.76 -4.46
C GLN A 54 9.33 1.67 -4.00
N LYS A 55 9.76 2.61 -4.86
CA LYS A 55 10.80 3.60 -4.52
C LYS A 55 10.39 4.51 -3.36
N LEU A 56 9.10 4.72 -3.16
CA LEU A 56 8.54 5.56 -2.10
C LEU A 56 8.25 4.81 -0.79
N GLY A 57 8.38 3.48 -0.78
CA GLY A 57 8.27 2.66 0.43
C GLY A 57 7.24 1.55 0.37
N ALA A 58 6.56 1.32 -0.76
CA ALA A 58 5.73 0.12 -0.91
C ALA A 58 6.62 -1.13 -0.82
N THR A 59 6.22 -2.09 0.02
CA THR A 59 6.97 -3.34 0.18
C THR A 59 6.49 -4.42 -0.78
N HIS A 60 5.25 -4.31 -1.26
CA HIS A 60 4.65 -5.20 -2.24
C HIS A 60 3.84 -4.39 -3.24
N THR A 61 3.65 -4.95 -4.43
CA THR A 61 2.86 -4.35 -5.50
C THR A 61 1.91 -5.37 -6.10
N VAL A 62 0.73 -4.91 -6.48
CA VAL A 62 -0.28 -5.72 -7.18
C VAL A 62 -0.78 -4.95 -8.39
N ASN A 63 -0.65 -5.54 -9.57
CA ASN A 63 -1.28 -5.04 -10.77
C ASN A 63 -2.70 -5.62 -10.88
N SER A 64 -3.70 -4.80 -10.62
CA SER A 64 -5.12 -5.21 -10.63
C SER A 64 -5.70 -5.54 -12.02
N ARG A 65 -4.91 -5.39 -13.10
CA ARG A 65 -5.26 -5.93 -14.43
C ARG A 65 -4.87 -7.39 -14.58
N GLU A 66 -3.90 -7.85 -13.81
CA GLU A 66 -3.31 -9.19 -13.94
C GLU A 66 -3.86 -10.16 -12.89
N SER A 67 -4.29 -9.66 -11.73
CA SER A 67 -4.86 -10.46 -10.65
C SER A 67 -5.94 -9.71 -9.88
N ASP A 68 -6.77 -10.47 -9.15
CA ASP A 68 -7.73 -9.88 -8.22
C ASP A 68 -6.98 -9.26 -7.03
N PRO A 69 -7.15 -7.96 -6.76
CA PRO A 69 -6.38 -7.28 -5.72
C PRO A 69 -6.77 -7.73 -4.30
N VAL A 70 -8.01 -8.18 -4.08
CA VAL A 70 -8.45 -8.64 -2.76
C VAL A 70 -7.81 -9.99 -2.45
N GLU A 71 -7.81 -10.91 -3.42
CA GLU A 71 -7.14 -12.20 -3.29
C GLU A 71 -5.63 -12.03 -3.08
N ALA A 72 -4.98 -11.20 -3.90
CA ALA A 72 -3.55 -10.92 -3.76
C ALA A 72 -3.19 -10.32 -2.39
N ILE A 73 -3.97 -9.35 -1.88
CA ILE A 73 -3.75 -8.79 -0.55
C ILE A 73 -3.91 -9.87 0.53
N ARG A 74 -4.92 -10.75 0.42
CA ARG A 74 -5.10 -11.86 1.36
C ARG A 74 -3.91 -12.82 1.35
N GLU A 75 -3.41 -13.20 0.18
CA GLU A 75 -2.24 -14.07 0.06
C GLU A 75 -1.00 -13.45 0.69
N LEU A 76 -0.72 -12.18 0.37
CA LEU A 76 0.42 -11.41 0.91
C LEU A 76 0.36 -11.22 2.43
N THR A 77 -0.82 -11.36 3.01
CA THR A 77 -1.08 -11.19 4.44
C THR A 77 -1.34 -12.49 5.16
N GLY A 78 -1.22 -13.66 4.50
CA GLY A 78 -1.52 -14.95 5.13
C GLY A 78 -2.99 -15.12 5.53
N GLY A 79 -3.90 -14.41 4.85
CA GLY A 79 -5.34 -14.47 5.06
C GLY A 79 -5.92 -13.41 6.01
N PHE A 80 -5.08 -12.60 6.67
CA PHE A 80 -5.53 -11.61 7.65
C PHE A 80 -6.12 -10.34 7.02
N GLY A 81 -5.68 -9.97 5.81
CA GLY A 81 -6.06 -8.71 5.16
C GLY A 81 -5.21 -7.52 5.61
N ALA A 82 -5.60 -6.32 5.19
CA ALA A 82 -4.94 -5.07 5.58
C ALA A 82 -5.62 -4.45 6.81
N ASP A 83 -4.81 -3.87 7.69
CA ASP A 83 -5.26 -3.12 8.87
C ASP A 83 -5.80 -1.73 8.47
N VAL A 84 -5.22 -1.15 7.41
CA VAL A 84 -5.59 0.16 6.86
C VAL A 84 -5.67 0.08 5.33
N VAL A 85 -6.65 0.76 4.72
CA VAL A 85 -6.86 0.87 3.26
C VAL A 85 -7.01 2.33 2.84
#